data_AF-A0A9Y1BS02-F1
#
_entry.id   AF-A0A9Y1BS02-F1
#
_cell.length_a   1.000
_cell.length_b   1.000
_cell.length_c   1.000
_cell.angle_alpha   90.00
_cell.angle_beta   90.00
_cell.angle_gamma   90.00
#
_symmetry.space_group_name_H-M   'P 1'
#
loop_
_entity.id
_entity.type
_entity.pdbx_description
1 polymer ?
#
loop_
_entity_poly.entity_id
_entity_poly.type
_entity_poly.pdbx_seq_one_letter_code
_entity_poly.pdbx_strand_id
1 'polypeptide(L)'
;MSSRDTNDILSKLVDNFINKVEDENPLDLVNYLLNNGKKEGSFNLDLARSFLNILERNSKKDMNKTWKLALKLAQFPFEKIPMENKDNYDFIVFLGTWSLGLIAGLNPAYIELATPVIQSLANDPKTKKIIKQAKKGINQTITNTKEEKEKVLLKTKEIIDKLSFQEKLEDKTNKLISKFKKKDKKK
;
A
#
# COMPACT_ATOMS: atom_id res chain seq x y z
N MET A 1 -11.69 -25.11 0.47
CA MET A 1 -10.44 -24.85 1.24
C MET A 1 -10.81 -24.28 2.58
N SER A 2 -10.24 -24.79 3.67
CA SER A 2 -10.44 -24.21 4.99
C SER A 2 -9.63 -22.90 5.13
N SER A 3 -10.01 -22.02 6.04
CA SER A 3 -9.25 -20.79 6.31
C SER A 3 -7.82 -21.04 6.82
N ARG A 4 -7.56 -22.23 7.38
CA ARG A 4 -6.20 -22.67 7.77
C ARG A 4 -5.33 -22.94 6.54
N ASP A 5 -5.84 -23.67 5.54
CA ASP A 5 -5.07 -24.00 4.34
C ASP A 5 -4.64 -22.74 3.57
N THR A 6 -5.52 -21.74 3.51
CA THR A 6 -5.27 -20.43 2.86
C THR A 6 -4.15 -19.65 3.55
N ASN A 7 -4.09 -19.68 4.88
CA ASN A 7 -3.04 -18.99 5.64
C ASN A 7 -1.69 -19.70 5.54
N ASP A 8 -1.69 -21.03 5.51
CA ASP A 8 -0.45 -21.82 5.36
C ASP A 8 0.16 -21.64 3.97
N ILE A 9 -0.67 -21.58 2.91
CA ILE A 9 -0.21 -21.27 1.54
C ILE A 9 0.35 -19.85 1.47
N LEU A 10 -0.37 -18.87 2.03
CA LEU A 10 0.08 -17.48 2.02
C LEU A 10 1.41 -17.29 2.76
N SER A 11 1.55 -17.92 3.93
CA SER A 11 2.81 -17.87 4.70
C SER A 11 3.95 -18.47 3.89
N LYS A 12 3.75 -19.64 3.27
CA LYS A 12 4.77 -20.27 2.42
C LYS A 12 5.17 -19.39 1.24
N LEU A 13 4.23 -18.71 0.59
CA LEU A 13 4.53 -17.83 -0.54
C LEU A 13 5.32 -16.58 -0.10
N VAL A 14 4.95 -15.97 1.02
CA VAL A 14 5.70 -14.84 1.59
C VAL A 14 7.08 -15.28 2.04
N ASP A 15 7.18 -16.39 2.78
CA ASP A 15 8.44 -16.93 3.26
C ASP A 15 9.34 -17.36 2.10
N ASN A 16 8.78 -17.93 1.03
CA ASN A 16 9.54 -18.24 -0.18
C ASN A 16 10.13 -16.97 -0.80
N PHE A 17 9.35 -15.90 -0.93
CA PHE A 17 9.86 -14.63 -1.46
C PHE A 17 10.94 -14.02 -0.56
N ILE A 18 10.74 -14.04 0.76
CA ILE A 18 11.68 -13.44 1.72
C ILE A 18 12.97 -14.28 1.85
N ASN A 19 12.88 -15.59 1.73
CA ASN A 19 14.04 -16.47 1.90
C ASN A 19 14.77 -16.78 0.59
N LYS A 20 14.09 -16.72 -0.55
CA LYS A 20 14.72 -16.86 -1.87
C LYS A 20 15.21 -15.50 -2.39
N VAL A 21 16.12 -15.59 -3.34
CA VAL A 21 17.01 -14.54 -3.87
C VAL A 21 16.34 -13.17 -3.99
N GLU A 22 17.05 -12.10 -3.60
CA GLU A 22 16.54 -10.71 -3.48
C GLU A 22 15.89 -10.15 -4.77
N ASP A 23 16.20 -10.75 -5.93
CA ASP A 23 15.73 -10.34 -7.26
C ASP A 23 14.60 -11.19 -7.85
N GLU A 24 14.08 -12.20 -7.14
CA GLU A 24 12.94 -12.97 -7.65
C GLU A 24 11.69 -12.09 -7.79
N ASN A 25 10.96 -12.33 -8.88
CA ASN A 25 9.67 -11.70 -9.15
C ASN A 25 8.63 -12.30 -8.19
N PRO A 26 7.84 -11.52 -7.44
CA PRO A 26 6.83 -12.05 -6.52
C PRO A 26 5.62 -12.67 -7.26
N LEU A 27 5.80 -13.23 -8.46
CA LEU A 27 4.71 -13.55 -9.38
C LEU A 27 3.76 -14.59 -8.79
N ASP A 28 4.26 -15.63 -8.13
CA ASP A 28 3.41 -16.65 -7.49
C ASP A 28 2.58 -16.06 -6.34
N LEU A 29 3.20 -15.21 -5.52
CA LEU A 29 2.52 -14.48 -4.45
C LEU A 29 1.48 -13.52 -5.04
N VAL A 30 1.83 -12.76 -6.07
CA VAL A 30 0.93 -11.83 -6.75
C VAL A 30 -0.25 -12.57 -7.36
N ASN A 31 -0.01 -13.67 -8.08
CA ASN A 31 -1.07 -14.50 -8.66
C ASN A 31 -2.00 -15.03 -7.58
N TYR A 32 -1.45 -15.51 -6.45
CA TYR A 32 -2.25 -15.93 -5.32
C TYR A 32 -3.11 -14.79 -4.75
N LEU A 33 -2.52 -13.62 -4.53
CA LEU A 33 -3.21 -12.44 -4.01
C LEU A 33 -4.27 -11.92 -4.99
N LEU A 34 -4.03 -11.98 -6.29
CA LEU A 34 -5.00 -11.60 -7.31
C LEU A 34 -6.21 -12.55 -7.31
N ASN A 35 -5.97 -13.86 -7.29
CA ASN A 35 -7.03 -14.86 -7.35
C ASN A 35 -7.87 -14.93 -6.07
N ASN A 36 -7.34 -14.46 -4.94
CA ASN A 36 -8.02 -14.49 -3.64
C ASN A 36 -8.36 -13.09 -3.09
N GLY A 37 -7.98 -12.03 -3.80
CA GLY A 37 -8.02 -10.64 -3.34
C GLY A 37 -9.38 -9.99 -3.37
N LYS A 38 -10.34 -10.59 -4.06
CA LYS A 38 -11.74 -10.17 -4.06
C LYS A 38 -12.67 -11.21 -3.49
N LYS A 39 -13.68 -10.72 -2.78
CA LYS A 39 -14.85 -11.48 -2.35
C LYS A 39 -16.08 -10.63 -2.61
N GLU A 40 -17.03 -11.15 -3.38
CA GLU A 40 -18.34 -10.52 -3.62
C GLU A 40 -18.25 -9.04 -4.09
N GLY A 41 -17.29 -8.73 -4.97
CA GLY A 41 -17.08 -7.38 -5.50
C GLY A 41 -16.36 -6.39 -4.57
N SER A 42 -15.89 -6.86 -3.40
CA SER A 42 -15.11 -6.07 -2.43
C SER A 42 -13.73 -6.70 -2.19
N PHE A 43 -12.80 -5.95 -1.60
CA PHE A 43 -11.50 -6.49 -1.20
C PHE A 43 -11.64 -7.52 -0.09
N ASN A 44 -10.83 -8.58 -0.19
CA ASN A 44 -10.74 -9.61 0.84
C ASN A 44 -9.90 -9.09 2.02
N LEU A 45 -10.56 -8.42 2.97
CA LEU A 45 -9.91 -7.84 4.15
C LEU A 45 -9.32 -8.90 5.09
N ASP A 46 -9.88 -10.11 5.12
CA ASP A 46 -9.35 -11.22 5.91
C ASP A 46 -7.99 -11.69 5.36
N LEU A 47 -7.89 -11.78 4.03
CA LEU A 47 -6.63 -12.05 3.35
C LEU A 47 -5.61 -10.93 3.59
N ALA A 48 -6.04 -9.67 3.51
CA ALA A 48 -5.19 -8.53 3.78
C ALA A 48 -4.63 -8.54 5.22
N ARG A 49 -5.50 -8.81 6.20
CA ARG A 49 -5.09 -8.93 7.60
C ARG A 49 -4.09 -10.07 7.81
N SER A 50 -4.36 -11.23 7.20
CA SER A 50 -3.48 -12.40 7.30
C SER A 50 -2.11 -12.11 6.68
N PHE A 51 -2.09 -11.46 5.52
CA PHE A 51 -0.86 -11.01 4.86
C PHE A 51 -0.04 -10.05 5.72
N LEU A 52 -0.67 -9.02 6.28
CA LEU A 52 0.01 -8.04 7.15
C LEU A 52 0.57 -8.68 8.42
N ASN A 53 -0.17 -9.61 9.04
CA ASN A 53 0.33 -10.36 10.20
C ASN A 53 1.57 -11.18 9.86
N ILE A 54 1.62 -11.79 8.68
CA ILE A 54 2.79 -12.55 8.21
C ILE A 54 3.98 -11.61 7.99
N LEU A 55 3.75 -10.45 7.35
CA LEU A 55 4.81 -9.45 7.14
C LEU A 55 5.31 -8.84 8.45
N GLU A 56 4.44 -8.59 9.43
CA GLU A 56 4.87 -8.09 10.73
C GLU A 56 5.82 -9.08 11.42
N ARG A 57 5.48 -10.38 11.39
CA ARG A 57 6.34 -11.44 11.93
C ARG A 57 7.67 -11.53 11.19
N ASN A 58 7.66 -11.44 9.86
CA ASN A 58 8.86 -11.49 9.06
C ASN A 58 9.72 -10.23 9.19
N SER A 59 9.11 -9.06 9.39
CA SER A 59 9.83 -7.79 9.63
C SER A 59 10.69 -7.83 10.89
N LYS A 60 10.28 -8.62 11.90
CA LYS A 60 11.07 -8.84 13.12
C LYS A 60 12.30 -9.73 12.87
N LYS A 61 12.30 -10.54 11.81
CA LYS A 61 13.42 -11.42 11.43
C LYS A 61 14.36 -10.73 10.44
N ASP A 62 13.80 -10.17 9.38
CA ASP A 62 14.54 -9.49 8.32
C ASP A 62 13.68 -8.35 7.72
N MET A 63 13.85 -7.16 8.27
CA MET A 63 13.10 -5.98 7.88
C MET A 63 13.43 -5.52 6.45
N ASN A 64 14.69 -5.69 6.02
CA ASN A 64 15.13 -5.26 4.69
C ASN A 64 14.46 -6.09 3.59
N LYS A 65 14.41 -7.41 3.74
CA LYS A 65 13.73 -8.26 2.74
C LYS A 65 12.23 -8.06 2.75
N THR A 66 11.66 -7.88 3.93
CA THR A 66 10.22 -7.57 4.08
C THR A 66 9.87 -6.23 3.43
N TRP A 67 10.75 -5.24 3.56
CA TRP A 67 10.64 -3.96 2.87
C TRP A 67 10.70 -4.10 1.34
N LYS A 68 11.66 -4.87 0.82
CA LYS A 68 11.78 -5.14 -0.62
C LYS A 68 10.48 -5.75 -1.17
N LEU A 69 9.86 -6.71 -0.46
CA LEU A 69 8.58 -7.27 -0.85
C LEU A 69 7.48 -6.21 -0.88
N ALA A 70 7.33 -5.44 0.21
CA ALA A 70 6.32 -4.38 0.30
C ALA A 70 6.46 -3.37 -0.85
N LEU A 71 7.69 -2.98 -1.19
CA LEU A 71 7.99 -2.07 -2.28
C LEU A 71 7.65 -2.68 -3.65
N LYS A 72 8.04 -3.94 -3.91
CA LYS A 72 7.71 -4.64 -5.16
C LYS A 72 6.20 -4.77 -5.39
N LEU A 73 5.42 -4.98 -4.32
CA LEU A 73 3.95 -5.03 -4.42
C LEU A 73 3.35 -3.63 -4.64
N ALA A 74 3.85 -2.62 -3.92
CA ALA A 74 3.35 -1.25 -4.03
C ALA A 74 3.60 -0.66 -5.42
N GLN A 75 4.72 -1.04 -6.05
CA GLN A 75 5.15 -0.58 -7.37
C GLN A 75 4.99 -1.68 -8.43
N PHE A 76 4.13 -2.68 -8.21
CA PHE A 76 3.97 -3.76 -9.17
C PHE A 76 3.43 -3.21 -10.50
N PRO A 77 4.03 -3.54 -11.66
CA PRO A 77 3.58 -2.98 -12.93
C PRO A 77 2.18 -3.48 -13.32
N PHE A 78 1.27 -2.55 -13.64
CA PHE A 78 -0.09 -2.88 -14.09
C PHE A 78 -0.10 -3.80 -15.32
N GLU A 79 0.87 -3.61 -16.21
CA GLU A 79 1.01 -4.34 -17.47
C GLU A 79 1.41 -5.81 -17.25
N LYS A 80 1.95 -6.16 -16.07
CA LYS A 80 2.28 -7.53 -15.69
C LYS A 80 1.11 -8.31 -15.10
N ILE A 81 -0.03 -7.65 -14.88
CA ILE A 81 -1.23 -8.28 -14.34
C ILE A 81 -2.01 -8.96 -15.48
N PRO A 82 -2.37 -10.25 -15.35
CA PRO A 82 -3.23 -10.93 -16.31
C PRO A 82 -4.53 -10.14 -16.54
N MET A 83 -5.00 -10.08 -17.80
CA MET A 83 -6.13 -9.22 -18.20
C MET A 83 -7.39 -9.53 -17.38
N GLU A 84 -7.63 -10.80 -17.11
CA GLU A 84 -8.72 -11.35 -16.30
C GLU A 84 -8.68 -10.94 -14.83
N ASN A 85 -7.54 -10.45 -14.34
CA ASN A 85 -7.29 -10.09 -12.95
C ASN A 85 -6.94 -8.59 -12.77
N LYS A 86 -7.01 -7.79 -13.83
CA LYS A 86 -6.65 -6.35 -13.78
C LYS A 86 -7.53 -5.55 -12.83
N ASP A 87 -8.75 -6.00 -12.61
CA ASP A 87 -9.68 -5.43 -11.64
C ASP A 87 -9.23 -5.67 -10.18
N ASN A 88 -8.31 -6.61 -9.95
CA ASN A 88 -7.71 -6.92 -8.64
C ASN A 88 -6.32 -6.30 -8.47
N TYR A 89 -5.81 -5.58 -9.47
CA TYR A 89 -4.56 -4.82 -9.37
C TYR A 89 -4.57 -3.90 -8.14
N ASP A 90 -5.71 -3.25 -7.90
CA ASP A 90 -5.84 -2.30 -6.80
C ASP A 90 -5.57 -2.94 -5.43
N PHE A 91 -5.90 -4.23 -5.29
CA PHE A 91 -5.66 -5.00 -4.07
C PHE A 91 -4.17 -5.25 -3.84
N ILE A 92 -3.39 -5.48 -4.90
CA ILE A 92 -1.94 -5.68 -4.82
C ILE A 92 -1.25 -4.40 -4.35
N VAL A 93 -1.57 -3.28 -5.00
CA VAL A 93 -1.00 -1.97 -4.64
C VAL A 93 -1.42 -1.58 -3.22
N PHE A 94 -2.67 -1.86 -2.85
CA PHE A 94 -3.18 -1.66 -1.49
C PHE A 94 -2.35 -2.43 -0.45
N LEU A 95 -2.10 -3.72 -0.67
CA LEU A 95 -1.29 -4.54 0.24
C LEU A 95 0.14 -4.04 0.34
N GLY A 96 0.77 -3.73 -0.79
CA GLY A 96 2.12 -3.17 -0.80
C GLY A 96 2.20 -1.86 -0.01
N THR A 97 1.31 -0.91 -0.32
CA THR A 97 1.25 0.40 0.35
C THR A 97 1.04 0.27 1.85
N TRP A 98 0.13 -0.61 2.27
CA TRP A 98 -0.15 -0.80 3.70
C TRP A 98 1.03 -1.46 4.42
N SER A 99 1.74 -2.36 3.73
CA SER A 99 2.95 -2.99 4.24
C SER A 99 4.09 -2.00 4.42
N LEU A 100 4.26 -1.03 3.50
CA LEU A 100 5.23 0.07 3.67
C LEU A 100 4.91 0.87 4.93
N GLY A 101 3.63 1.19 5.16
CA GLY A 101 3.18 1.89 6.36
C GLY A 101 3.41 1.08 7.64
N LEU A 102 3.16 -0.23 7.62
CA LEU A 102 3.44 -1.14 8.74
C LEU A 102 4.94 -1.13 9.10
N ILE A 103 5.81 -1.32 8.10
CA ILE A 103 7.27 -1.37 8.31
C ILE A 103 7.79 -0.02 8.81
N ALA A 104 7.33 1.09 8.22
CA ALA A 104 7.68 2.44 8.68
C ALA A 104 7.22 2.70 10.14
N GLY A 105 6.11 2.09 10.55
CA GLY A 105 5.66 2.11 11.93
C GLY A 105 6.53 1.29 12.88
N LEU A 106 7.05 0.15 12.44
CA LEU A 106 7.95 -0.69 13.23
C LEU A 106 9.35 -0.08 13.34
N ASN A 107 9.82 0.61 12.30
CA ASN A 107 11.12 1.27 12.28
C ASN A 107 11.05 2.63 11.58
N PRO A 108 11.23 3.74 12.33
CA PRO A 108 11.17 5.09 11.80
C PRO A 108 12.14 5.39 10.65
N ALA A 109 13.25 4.66 10.51
CA ALA A 109 14.19 4.86 9.40
C ALA A 109 13.54 4.62 8.02
N TYR A 110 12.49 3.81 7.95
CA TYR A 110 11.76 3.55 6.70
C TYR A 110 10.68 4.59 6.40
N ILE A 111 10.40 5.54 7.31
CA ILE A 111 9.44 6.62 7.06
C ILE A 111 9.89 7.48 5.87
N GLU A 112 11.17 7.86 5.85
CA GLU A 112 11.74 8.68 4.79
C GLU A 112 11.75 7.93 3.45
N LEU A 113 11.89 6.60 3.48
CA LEU A 113 11.84 5.75 2.29
C LEU A 113 10.40 5.53 1.79
N ALA A 114 9.42 5.42 2.69
CA ALA A 114 8.02 5.15 2.35
C ALA A 114 7.31 6.39 1.80
N THR A 115 7.63 7.56 2.33
CA THR A 115 7.00 8.83 1.97
C THR A 115 7.01 9.12 0.47
N PRO A 116 8.15 9.11 -0.25
CA PRO A 116 8.16 9.40 -1.68
C PRO A 116 7.41 8.36 -2.52
N VAL A 117 7.43 7.09 -2.11
CA VAL A 117 6.71 6.01 -2.79
C VAL A 117 5.19 6.20 -2.66
N ILE A 118 4.72 6.46 -1.43
CA ILE A 118 3.30 6.70 -1.16
C ILE A 118 2.82 7.99 -1.86
N GLN A 119 3.65 9.03 -1.90
CA GLN A 119 3.37 10.26 -2.67
C GLN A 119 3.22 9.99 -4.16
N SER A 120 4.16 9.25 -4.75
CA SER A 120 4.08 8.88 -6.16
C SER A 120 2.80 8.11 -6.48
N LEU A 121 2.43 7.14 -5.64
CA LEU A 121 1.20 6.37 -5.78
C LEU A 121 -0.08 7.20 -5.54
N ALA A 122 -0.03 8.25 -4.71
CA ALA A 122 -1.17 9.16 -4.53
C ALA A 122 -1.44 10.02 -5.78
N ASN A 123 -0.38 10.36 -6.50
CA ASN A 123 -0.42 11.22 -7.68
C ASN A 123 -0.68 10.44 -8.98
N ASP A 124 -0.46 9.13 -9.01
CA ASP A 124 -0.77 8.30 -10.17
C ASP A 124 -2.30 8.14 -10.34
N PRO A 125 -2.87 8.56 -11.50
CA PRO A 125 -4.30 8.43 -11.78
C PRO A 125 -4.86 7.02 -11.65
N LYS A 126 -4.05 5.98 -11.91
CA LYS A 126 -4.44 4.56 -11.79
C LYS A 126 -4.61 4.17 -10.32
N THR A 127 -3.78 4.69 -9.43
CA THR A 127 -3.74 4.28 -8.01
C THR A 127 -4.35 5.29 -7.04
N LYS A 128 -4.72 6.48 -7.52
CA LYS A 128 -5.32 7.57 -6.72
C LYS A 128 -6.57 7.16 -5.93
N LYS A 129 -7.44 6.32 -6.51
CA LYS A 129 -8.64 5.80 -5.82
C LYS A 129 -8.27 4.82 -4.70
N ILE A 130 -7.19 4.06 -4.87
CA ILE A 130 -6.68 3.05 -3.94
C ILE A 130 -6.12 3.73 -2.70
N ILE A 131 -5.33 4.80 -2.86
CA ILE A 131 -4.74 5.55 -1.74
C ILE A 131 -5.85 6.13 -0.84
N LYS A 132 -6.96 6.59 -1.42
CA LYS A 132 -8.12 7.07 -0.65
C LYS A 132 -8.77 5.95 0.17
N GLN A 133 -8.84 4.73 -0.36
CA GLN A 133 -9.35 3.55 0.35
C GLN A 133 -8.36 3.01 1.39
N ALA A 134 -7.05 3.00 1.07
CA ALA A 134 -5.96 2.68 1.98
C ALA A 134 -5.96 3.62 3.19
N LYS A 135 -6.08 4.94 2.96
CA LYS A 135 -6.27 5.94 4.03
C LYS A 135 -7.47 5.59 4.92
N LYS A 136 -8.60 5.16 4.35
CA LYS A 136 -9.80 4.76 5.10
C LYS A 136 -9.60 3.47 5.91
N GLY A 137 -8.98 2.44 5.33
CA GLY A 137 -8.68 1.16 5.99
C GLY A 137 -7.63 1.29 7.10
N ILE A 138 -6.61 2.12 6.88
CA ILE A 138 -5.64 2.52 7.90
C ILE A 138 -6.38 3.19 9.06
N ASN A 139 -7.24 4.20 8.80
CA ASN A 139 -8.03 4.87 9.83
C ASN A 139 -8.98 3.95 10.61
N GLN A 140 -9.55 2.92 9.97
CA GLN A 140 -10.42 1.92 10.63
C GLN A 140 -9.65 0.89 11.46
N THR A 141 -8.43 0.55 11.04
CA THR A 141 -7.57 -0.39 11.78
C THR A 141 -6.89 0.30 12.97
N ILE A 142 -6.69 1.62 12.87
CA ILE A 142 -6.21 2.52 13.92
C ILE A 142 -7.17 2.56 15.14
N THR A 143 -8.48 2.39 14.94
CA THR A 143 -9.47 2.40 16.04
C THR A 143 -9.43 1.15 16.94
N ASN A 144 -8.72 0.08 16.58
CA ASN A 144 -8.85 -1.23 17.23
C ASN A 144 -7.64 -1.75 18.03
N THR A 145 -6.58 -0.98 18.30
CA THR A 145 -5.45 -1.48 19.12
C THR A 145 -4.77 -0.36 19.93
N LYS A 146 -4.84 -0.45 21.26
CA LYS A 146 -4.38 0.56 22.22
C LYS A 146 -2.92 0.33 22.64
N GLU A 147 -2.22 1.45 22.83
CA GLU A 147 -0.98 1.68 23.59
C GLU A 147 0.35 1.71 22.84
N GLU A 148 0.80 0.72 22.08
CA GLU A 148 2.08 0.85 21.33
C GLU A 148 1.93 1.56 19.96
N LYS A 149 0.71 1.60 19.43
CA LYS A 149 0.42 2.24 18.14
C LYS A 149 0.29 3.76 18.20
N GLU A 150 0.12 4.41 19.36
CA GLU A 150 -0.14 5.86 19.44
C GLU A 150 1.02 6.72 18.91
N LYS A 151 2.27 6.31 19.13
CA LYS A 151 3.46 6.99 18.57
C LYS A 151 3.59 6.81 17.05
N VAL A 152 3.25 5.63 16.55
CA VAL A 152 3.23 5.33 15.10
C VAL A 152 2.04 6.05 14.44
N LEU A 153 0.90 6.12 15.12
CA LEU A 153 -0.30 6.87 14.76
C LEU A 153 0.03 8.34 14.56
N LEU A 154 0.69 8.97 15.54
CA LEU A 154 0.95 10.41 15.50
C LEU A 154 1.80 10.76 14.27
N LYS A 155 2.88 10.00 14.04
CA LYS A 155 3.77 10.22 12.90
C LYS A 155 3.11 9.91 11.55
N THR A 156 2.33 8.84 11.47
CA THR A 156 1.60 8.48 10.23
C THR A 156 0.51 9.51 9.93
N LYS A 157 -0.18 10.01 10.95
CA LYS A 157 -1.21 11.05 10.83
C LYS A 157 -0.62 12.39 10.43
N GLU A 158 0.55 12.77 10.99
CA GLU A 158 1.31 13.95 10.55
C GLU A 158 1.73 13.86 9.08
N ILE A 159 2.16 12.67 8.61
CA ILE A 159 2.49 12.46 7.19
C ILE A 159 1.23 12.60 6.34
N ILE A 160 0.12 11.96 6.73
CA ILE A 160 -1.16 12.08 6.01
C ILE A 160 -1.65 13.53 5.97
N ASP A 161 -1.54 14.29 7.07
CA ASP A 161 -1.96 15.68 7.14
C ASP A 161 -1.05 16.59 6.29
N LYS A 162 0.28 16.36 6.28
CA LYS A 162 1.21 17.04 5.38
C LYS A 162 0.88 16.78 3.90
N LEU A 163 0.55 15.53 3.56
CA LEU A 163 0.13 15.16 2.20
C LEU A 163 -1.20 15.81 1.81
N SER A 164 -2.16 15.85 2.74
CA SER A 164 -3.46 16.51 2.55
C SER A 164 -3.32 18.02 2.39
N PHE A 165 -2.36 18.63 3.09
CA PHE A 165 -2.04 20.05 2.99
C PHE A 165 -1.36 20.38 1.66
N GLN A 166 -0.46 19.52 1.18
CA GLN A 166 0.16 19.64 -0.14
C GLN A 166 -0.86 19.48 -1.28
N GLU A 167 -1.77 18.49 -1.21
CA GLU A 167 -2.87 18.35 -2.18
C GLU A 167 -3.75 19.61 -2.24
N LYS A 168 -4.07 20.23 -1.09
CA LYS A 168 -4.82 21.49 -1.03
C LYS A 168 -4.04 22.67 -1.63
N LEU A 169 -2.72 22.70 -1.47
CA LEU A 169 -1.85 23.71 -2.06
C LEU A 169 -1.75 23.55 -3.58
N GLU A 170 -1.60 22.33 -4.08
CA GLU A 170 -1.59 22.04 -5.52
C GLU A 170 -2.94 22.38 -6.17
N ASP A 171 -4.06 22.03 -5.53
CA ASP A 171 -5.40 22.40 -6.02
C ASP A 171 -5.62 23.92 -6.05
N LYS A 172 -5.13 24.64 -5.03
CA LYS A 172 -5.16 26.12 -5.02
C LYS A 172 -4.27 26.71 -6.10
N THR A 173 -3.08 26.14 -6.30
CA THR A 173 -2.10 26.59 -7.30
C THR A 173 -2.62 26.35 -8.72
N ASN A 174 -3.19 25.17 -8.98
CA ASN A 174 -3.82 24.84 -10.26
C ASN A 174 -5.05 25.71 -10.55
N LYS A 175 -5.87 26.02 -9.53
CA LYS A 175 -6.97 27.00 -9.67
C LYS A 175 -6.45 28.40 -9.99
N LEU A 176 -5.36 28.85 -9.36
CA LEU A 176 -4.72 30.13 -9.66
C LEU A 176 -4.19 30.16 -11.10
N ILE A 177 -3.42 29.15 -11.51
CA ILE A 177 -2.88 29.02 -12.88
C ILE A 177 -4.01 29.04 -13.93
N SER A 178 -5.12 28.35 -13.66
CA SER A 178 -6.29 28.34 -14.57
C SER A 178 -6.97 29.71 -14.69
N LYS A 179 -6.96 30.53 -13.62
CA LYS A 179 -7.48 31.90 -13.61
C LYS A 179 -6.55 32.85 -14.38
N PHE A 180 -5.23 32.67 -14.27
CA PHE A 180 -4.26 33.45 -15.04
C PHE A 180 -4.36 33.14 -16.55
N LYS A 181 -4.38 31.86 -16.95
CA LYS A 181 -4.54 31.46 -18.36
C LYS A 181 -5.86 31.93 -19.00
N LYS A 182 -6.92 32.16 -18.21
CA LYS A 182 -8.19 32.72 -18.69
C LYS A 182 -8.18 34.24 -18.85
N LYS A 183 -7.29 34.96 -18.16
CA LYS A 183 -7.12 36.41 -18.32
C LYS A 183 -6.33 36.76 -19.57
N ASP A 184 -5.35 35.94 -19.95
CA ASP A 184 -4.50 36.21 -21.13
C ASP A 184 -5.19 35.90 -22.47
N LYS A 185 -6.29 35.12 -22.48
CA LYS A 185 -7.10 34.87 -23.69
C LYS A 185 -8.18 35.92 -23.98
N LYS A 186 -8.24 37.01 -23.21
CA LYS A 186 -9.22 38.10 -23.35
C LYS A 186 -8.58 39.45 -23.74
N LYS A 187 -7.33 39.44 -24.21
CA LYS A 187 -6.69 40.58 -24.87
C LYS A 187 -6.55 40.32 -26.36
#